data_AF-A0A7K8EUS4-F1
#
_entry.id   AF-A0A7K8EUS4-F1
#
_cell.length_a   1.000
_cell.length_b   1.000
_cell.length_c   1.000
_cell.angle_alpha   90.00
_cell.angle_beta   90.00
_cell.angle_gamma   90.00
#
_symmetry.space_group_name_H-M   'P 1'
#
loop_
_entity.id
_entity.type
_entity.pdbx_description
1 polymer ?
#
loop_
_entity_poly.entity_id
_entity_poly.type
_entity_poly.pdbx_seq_one_letter_code
_entity_poly.pdbx_strand_id
1 'polypeptide(L)' 'QDSPLKAVQMLWVNLIMDTLASLALATEPPTEALLLRRPYGREHPLVSGTMLRNIVGHALYQL' A
#
# COMPACT_ATOMS: atom_id res chain seq x y z
N GLN A 1 -9.04 -10.12 -29.43
CA GLN A 1 -8.90 -8.79 -28.82
C GLN A 1 -7.87 -8.96 -27.74
N ASP A 2 -6.60 -8.86 -28.12
CA ASP A 2 -5.48 -9.10 -27.22
C ASP A 2 -5.45 -7.99 -26.19
N SER A 3 -5.51 -8.39 -24.91
CA SER A 3 -5.35 -7.47 -23.79
C SER A 3 -4.10 -6.60 -24.04
N PRO A 4 -4.19 -5.26 -23.98
CA PRO A 4 -3.12 -4.36 -24.46
C PRO A 4 -1.81 -4.45 -23.65
N LEU A 5 -1.76 -5.31 -22.63
CA LEU A 5 -0.61 -5.58 -21.77
C LEU A 5 -0.20 -7.05 -21.91
N LYS A 6 1.02 -7.29 -22.40
CA LYS A 6 1.61 -8.64 -22.45
C LYS A 6 1.76 -9.18 -21.03
N ALA A 7 1.59 -10.48 -20.82
CA ALA A 7 1.70 -11.14 -19.50
C ALA A 7 2.98 -10.75 -18.72
N VAL A 8 4.08 -10.52 -19.43
CA VAL A 8 5.36 -10.07 -18.88
C VAL A 8 5.29 -8.66 -18.27
N GLN A 9 4.54 -7.73 -18.87
CA GLN A 9 4.39 -6.36 -18.34
C GLN A 9 3.57 -6.36 -17.03
N MET A 10 2.52 -7.18 -16.95
CA MET A 10 1.76 -7.34 -15.71
C MET A 10 2.61 -7.97 -14.59
N LEU A 11 3.42 -8.98 -14.90
CA LEU A 11 4.36 -9.58 -13.96
C LEU A 11 5.38 -8.56 -13.46
N TRP A 12 5.94 -7.75 -14.36
CA TRP A 12 6.98 -6.79 -14.03
C TRP A 12 6.45 -5.63 -13.18
N VAL A 13 5.24 -5.12 -13.46
CA VAL A 13 4.59 -4.11 -12.63
C VAL A 13 4.30 -4.64 -11.23
N ASN A 14 3.79 -5.86 -11.11
CA ASN A 14 3.55 -6.48 -9.81
C ASN A 14 4.85 -6.65 -9.00
N LEU A 15 5.91 -7.12 -9.67
CA LEU A 15 7.19 -7.34 -9.00
C LEU A 15 7.83 -6.04 -8.50
N ILE A 16 7.86 -4.99 -9.30
CA ILE A 16 8.48 -3.71 -8.91
C ILE A 16 7.63 -2.97 -7.87
N MET A 17 6.31 -2.98 -8.03
CA MET A 17 5.40 -2.31 -7.11
C MET A 17 5.44 -2.94 -5.72
N ASP A 18 5.37 -4.27 -5.63
CA ASP A 18 5.27 -4.95 -4.34
C ASP A 18 6.63 -5.03 -3.62
N THR A 19 7.73 -5.29 -4.35
CA THR A 19 9.05 -5.43 -3.73
C THR A 19 9.67 -4.10 -3.33
N LEU A 20 9.58 -3.06 -4.18
CA LEU A 20 10.16 -1.75 -3.83
C LEU A 20 9.30 -1.00 -2.82
N ALA A 21 7.97 -1.12 -2.88
CA ALA A 21 7.10 -0.49 -1.88
C ALA A 21 7.27 -1.14 -0.50
N SER A 22 7.31 -2.47 -0.41
CA SER A 22 7.55 -3.14 0.87
C SER A 22 8.94 -2.85 1.44
N LEU A 23 9.97 -2.79 0.58
CA LEU A 23 11.32 -2.40 1.00
C LEU A 23 11.36 -0.95 1.52
N ALA A 24 10.71 -0.02 0.82
CA ALA A 24 10.62 1.38 1.25
C ALA A 24 9.92 1.50 2.61
N LEU A 25 8.76 0.85 2.78
CA LEU A 25 8.03 0.82 4.06
C LEU A 25 8.84 0.19 5.20
N ALA A 26 9.63 -0.85 4.90
CA ALA A 26 10.45 -1.51 5.92
C ALA A 26 11.64 -0.66 6.38
N THR A 27 12.07 0.32 5.58
CA THR A 27 13.21 1.21 5.89
C THR A 27 12.83 2.51 6.60
N GLU A 28 11.54 2.76 6.85
CA GLU A 28 11.11 3.97 7.57
C GLU A 28 11.59 3.92 9.04
N PRO A 29 12.40 4.90 9.50
CA PRO A 29 12.90 4.93 10.87
C PRO A 29 11.75 5.12 11.88
N PRO A 30 11.84 4.54 13.09
CA PRO A 30 10.77 4.61 14.08
C PRO A 30 10.54 6.08 14.49
N THR A 31 9.33 6.58 14.28
CA THR A 31 8.94 7.92 14.71
C THR A 31 8.58 7.89 16.20
N GLU A 32 9.06 8.84 17.01
CA GLU A 32 8.75 8.96 18.46
C GLU A 32 7.24 9.06 18.74
N ALA A 33 6.43 9.47 17.76
CA ALA A 33 4.97 9.44 17.81
C ALA A 33 4.38 8.02 18.00
N LEU A 34 5.12 6.96 17.68
CA LEU A 34 4.73 5.57 17.93
C LEU A 34 4.67 5.25 19.43
N LEU A 35 5.49 5.93 20.26
CA LEU A 35 5.57 5.71 21.71
C LEU A 35 4.44 6.40 22.50
N LEU A 36 3.79 7.41 21.91
CA LEU A 36 2.66 8.13 22.51
C LEU A 36 1.29 7.56 22.09
N ARG A 37 1.28 6.57 21.20
CA ARG A 37 0.05 6.00 20.63
C ARG A 37 -0.44 4.83 21.48
N ARG A 38 -1.75 4.81 21.79
CA ARG A 38 -2.38 3.68 22.50
C ARG A 38 -2.11 2.36 21.74
N PRO A 39 -1.80 1.25 22.44
CA PRO A 39 -1.46 -0.01 21.80
C PRO A 39 -2.58 -0.48 20.87
N TYR A 40 -2.20 -0.96 19.69
CA TYR A 40 -3.16 -1.54 18.75
C TYR A 40 -3.84 -2.74 19.41
N GLY A 41 -5.17 -2.68 19.56
CA GLY A 41 -5.96 -3.80 20.03
C GLY A 41 -5.96 -4.93 19.00
N ARG A 42 -6.01 -6.19 19.45
CA ARG A 42 -6.01 -7.39 18.60
C ARG A 42 -7.15 -7.45 17.57
N GLU A 43 -8.21 -6.69 17.79
CA GLU A 43 -9.43 -6.62 16.96
C GLU A 43 -9.44 -5.41 15.99
N HIS A 44 -8.36 -4.63 15.89
CA HIS A 44 -8.36 -3.47 15.00
C HIS A 44 -8.28 -3.90 13.53
N PRO A 45 -9.15 -3.37 12.64
CA PRO A 45 -9.09 -3.67 11.21
C PRO A 45 -7.75 -3.20 10.62
N LEU A 46 -7.14 -4.03 9.75
CA LEU A 46 -5.89 -3.72 9.04
C LEU A 46 -5.99 -2.42 8.22
N VAL A 47 -7.17 -2.13 7.68
CA VAL A 47 -7.46 -0.94 6.88
C VAL A 47 -8.33 0.02 7.69
N SER A 48 -7.78 1.19 8.03
CA SER A 48 -8.54 2.27 8.68
C SER A 48 -9.39 3.04 7.66
N GLY A 49 -10.48 3.68 8.10
CA GLY A 49 -11.35 4.49 7.22
C GLY A 49 -10.62 5.61 6.49
N THR A 50 -9.57 6.19 7.09
CA THR A 50 -8.69 7.17 6.43
C THR A 50 -7.88 6.55 5.28
N MET A 51 -7.39 5.32 5.49
CA MET A 51 -6.65 4.57 4.47
C MET A 51 -7.55 4.21 3.29
N LEU A 52 -8.80 3.81 3.56
CA LEU A 52 -9.79 3.54 2.52
C LEU A 52 -10.10 4.80 1.68
N ARG A 53 -10.26 5.96 2.32
CA ARG A 53 -10.44 7.24 1.60
C ARG A 53 -9.28 7.55 0.67
N ASN A 54 -8.04 7.32 1.12
CA ASN A 54 -6.85 7.54 0.28
C ASN A 54 -6.80 6.56 -0.90
N ILE A 55 -7.07 5.28 -0.66
CA ILE A 55 -7.08 4.26 -1.72
C ILE A 55 -8.13 4.60 -2.79
N VAL A 56 -9.37 4.91 -2.39
CA VAL A 56 -10.45 5.26 -3.33
C VAL A 56 -10.15 6.56 -4.07
N GLY A 57 -9.59 7.57 -3.38
CA GLY A 57 -9.19 8.83 -4.02
C GLY A 57 -8.11 8.64 -5.08
N HIS A 58 -7.08 7.85 -4.79
CA HIS A 58 -6.04 7.51 -5.77
C HIS A 58 -6.58 6.64 -6.91
N ALA A 59 -7.46 5.68 -6.62
CA ALA A 59 -8.08 4.83 -7.63
C ALA A 59 -8.96 5.63 -8.61
N LEU A 60 -9.71 6.62 -8.11
CA LEU A 60 -10.49 7.53 -8.96
C LEU A 60 -9.62 8.49 -9.77
N TYR A 61 -8.45 8.87 -9.26
CA TYR A 61 -7.52 9.75 -9.98
C TYR A 61 -6.74 9.02 -11.08
N GLN A 62 -6.47 7.71 -10.90
CA GLN A 62 -5.76 6.88 -11.88
C GLN A 62 -6.66 6.33 -12.99
N LEU A 63 -7.99 6.42 -12.82
CA LEU A 63 -8.99 6.05 -13.82
C LEU A 63 -9.09 7.11 -14.93
#